data_AF-A0A1S1RD36-F1
#
_entry.id   AF-A0A1S1RD36-F1
#
_cell.length_a   1.000
_cell.length_b   1.000
_cell.length_c   1.000
_cell.angle_alpha   90.00
_cell.angle_beta   90.00
_cell.angle_gamma   90.00
#
_symmetry.space_group_name_H-M   'P 1'
#
loop_
_entity.id
_entity.type
_entity.pdbx_description
1 polymer ?
#
loop_
_entity_poly.entity_id
_entity_poly.type
_entity_poly.pdbx_seq_one_letter_code
_entity_poly.pdbx_strand_id
1 'polypeptide(L)'
;MIGGRGSFIEHGHQVIDDMFAEYGSRDLAVTASTAGTHLRGLVALSDQRMTGRTRTELLALEARVGALRARALTDAGQVGSARDAITGVLARSARAGHRDVLAYAYAIRSAVELQTGQTAAALESARKAVAVSPNDPRGHLAAARAHAARSEADQAGSLIRTAERLVDAADAPMTGPPAPGAASRLGWARAAVDVYARIGDGDQARRVLDETVIAVPAQLREDTAQALGASYARTLATTDPDEGAHILHGTLVASMAMGTPARSVVERVDAFLLAAPRDHIAVYGLRSLRREVTAV
;
A
#
# COMPACT_ATOMS: atom_id res chain seq x y z
N MET A 1 -43.13 7.42 -13.09
CA MET A 1 -41.91 6.58 -12.96
C MET A 1 -40.77 7.42 -12.40
N ILE A 2 -40.65 7.45 -11.07
CA ILE A 2 -39.55 8.12 -10.34
C ILE A 2 -38.78 6.98 -9.67
N GLY A 3 -37.81 6.39 -10.37
CA GLY A 3 -37.08 5.21 -9.86
C GLY A 3 -35.68 4.99 -10.43
N GLY A 4 -35.19 5.87 -11.32
CA GLY A 4 -33.96 5.60 -12.08
C GLY A 4 -32.69 6.36 -11.66
N ARG A 5 -32.75 7.27 -10.67
CA ARG A 5 -31.62 8.18 -10.36
C ARG A 5 -30.68 7.69 -9.25
N GLY A 6 -31.17 6.96 -8.25
CA GLY A 6 -30.33 6.32 -7.21
C GLY A 6 -29.64 5.04 -7.70
N SER A 7 -30.31 4.32 -8.61
CA SER A 7 -29.91 2.98 -9.05
C SER A 7 -28.52 2.89 -9.70
N PHE A 8 -28.03 3.93 -10.40
CA PHE A 8 -26.73 3.85 -11.09
C PHE A 8 -25.53 4.05 -10.16
N ILE A 9 -25.64 4.97 -9.19
CA ILE A 9 -24.59 5.20 -8.19
C ILE A 9 -24.55 4.03 -7.23
N GLU A 10 -25.72 3.60 -6.75
CA GLU A 10 -25.86 2.41 -5.93
C GLU A 10 -25.31 1.18 -6.65
N HIS A 11 -25.57 1.01 -7.96
CA HIS A 11 -24.98 -0.08 -8.73
C HIS A 11 -23.45 0.06 -8.88
N GLY A 12 -22.92 1.27 -9.10
CA GLY A 12 -21.47 1.49 -9.17
C GLY A 12 -20.76 1.20 -7.85
N HIS A 13 -21.36 1.59 -6.72
CA HIS A 13 -20.89 1.25 -5.38
C HIS A 13 -21.04 -0.25 -5.11
N GLN A 14 -22.19 -0.85 -5.41
CA GLN A 14 -22.44 -2.28 -5.22
C GLN A 14 -21.47 -3.14 -6.02
N VAL A 15 -21.21 -2.81 -7.30
CA VAL A 15 -20.24 -3.54 -8.13
C VAL A 15 -18.84 -3.45 -7.52
N ILE A 16 -18.47 -2.29 -6.98
CA ILE A 16 -17.18 -2.13 -6.29
C ILE A 16 -17.16 -2.95 -5.01
N ASP A 17 -18.19 -2.82 -4.17
CA ASP A 17 -18.29 -3.53 -2.90
C ASP A 17 -18.30 -5.04 -3.12
N ASP A 18 -19.00 -5.55 -4.14
CA ASP A 18 -19.01 -6.97 -4.53
C ASP A 18 -17.64 -7.42 -5.05
N MET A 19 -17.02 -6.63 -5.93
CA MET A 19 -15.68 -6.94 -6.46
C MET A 19 -14.60 -6.92 -5.38
N PHE A 20 -14.75 -6.06 -4.37
CA PHE A 20 -13.86 -5.95 -3.24
C PHE A 20 -14.24 -6.88 -2.07
N ALA A 21 -15.45 -7.42 -2.03
CA ALA A 21 -15.86 -8.49 -1.11
C ALA A 21 -15.28 -9.84 -1.54
N GLU A 22 -15.08 -10.06 -2.85
CA GLU A 22 -14.33 -11.20 -3.39
C GLU A 22 -12.80 -11.05 -3.20
N TYR A 23 -12.35 -9.93 -2.63
CA TYR A 23 -10.93 -9.68 -2.36
C TYR A 23 -10.40 -10.66 -1.31
N GLY A 24 -9.40 -11.45 -1.70
CA GLY A 24 -8.93 -12.63 -0.99
C GLY A 24 -8.83 -13.85 -1.93
N SER A 25 -9.62 -13.88 -3.00
CA SER A 25 -9.58 -14.96 -4.02
C SER A 25 -8.92 -14.55 -5.35
N ARG A 26 -8.65 -13.26 -5.56
CA ARG A 26 -8.13 -12.68 -6.82
C ARG A 26 -7.05 -11.61 -6.58
N ASP A 27 -6.17 -11.43 -7.56
CA ASP A 27 -5.17 -10.36 -7.60
C ASP A 27 -5.83 -8.96 -7.55
N LEU A 28 -5.43 -8.14 -6.58
CA LEU A 28 -5.92 -6.77 -6.38
C LEU A 28 -5.80 -5.91 -7.65
N ALA A 29 -4.70 -6.07 -8.41
CA ALA A 29 -4.47 -5.31 -9.62
C ALA A 29 -5.47 -5.68 -10.72
N VAL A 30 -5.80 -6.97 -10.82
CA VAL A 30 -6.81 -7.49 -11.77
C VAL A 30 -8.20 -7.01 -11.36
N THR A 31 -8.57 -7.16 -10.09
CA THR A 31 -9.85 -6.69 -9.55
C THR A 31 -10.02 -5.18 -9.79
N ALA A 32 -9.02 -4.37 -9.45
CA ALA A 32 -9.07 -2.92 -9.68
C ALA A 32 -9.10 -2.56 -11.19
N SER A 33 -8.43 -3.35 -12.05
CA SER A 33 -8.49 -3.15 -13.50
C SER A 33 -9.89 -3.39 -14.06
N THR A 34 -10.52 -4.51 -13.67
CA THR A 34 -11.88 -4.88 -14.08
C THR A 34 -12.89 -3.86 -13.60
N ALA A 35 -12.81 -3.42 -12.33
CA ALA A 35 -13.69 -2.40 -11.77
C ALA A 35 -13.55 -1.08 -12.53
N GLY A 36 -12.30 -0.67 -12.81
CA GLY A 36 -12.03 0.55 -13.58
C GLY A 36 -12.59 0.50 -15.00
N THR A 37 -12.56 -0.67 -15.65
CA THR A 37 -13.14 -0.84 -17.00
C THR A 37 -14.66 -0.76 -16.96
N HIS A 38 -15.30 -1.38 -15.97
CA HIS A 38 -16.74 -1.26 -15.76
C HIS A 38 -17.17 0.20 -15.53
N LEU A 39 -16.49 0.92 -14.64
CA LEU A 39 -16.77 2.33 -14.35
C LEU A 39 -16.58 3.22 -15.59
N ARG A 40 -15.53 3.01 -16.39
CA ARG A 40 -15.36 3.72 -17.67
C ARG A 40 -16.49 3.44 -18.64
N GLY A 41 -16.96 2.20 -18.73
CA GLY A 41 -18.12 1.81 -19.53
C GLY A 41 -19.38 2.57 -19.08
N LEU A 42 -19.63 2.62 -17.77
CA LEU A 42 -20.76 3.38 -17.19
C LEU A 42 -20.66 4.89 -17.50
N VAL A 43 -19.46 5.48 -17.36
CA VAL A 43 -19.23 6.89 -17.71
C VAL A 43 -19.46 7.14 -19.21
N ALA A 44 -18.99 6.25 -20.09
CA ALA A 44 -19.17 6.40 -21.54
C ALA A 44 -20.63 6.27 -22.00
N LEU A 45 -21.39 5.35 -21.42
CA LEU A 45 -22.83 5.18 -21.71
C LEU A 45 -23.69 6.36 -21.24
N SER A 46 -23.16 7.17 -20.33
CA SER A 46 -23.92 8.19 -19.62
C SER A 46 -23.88 9.59 -20.19
N ASP A 47 -23.05 9.84 -21.21
CA ASP A 47 -22.80 11.18 -21.77
C ASP A 47 -24.08 11.85 -22.31
N GLN A 48 -25.16 11.09 -22.48
CA GLN A 48 -26.46 11.55 -22.94
C GLN A 48 -27.55 11.70 -21.85
N ARG A 49 -27.36 11.24 -20.60
CA ARG A 49 -28.48 11.15 -19.60
C ARG A 49 -28.15 11.42 -18.12
N MET A 50 -26.89 11.59 -17.71
CA MET A 50 -26.54 11.78 -16.30
C MET A 50 -26.50 13.24 -15.85
N THR A 51 -26.93 13.47 -14.61
CA THR A 51 -26.76 14.77 -13.94
C THR A 51 -25.29 15.04 -13.64
N GLY A 52 -24.89 16.31 -13.55
CA GLY A 52 -23.50 16.69 -13.25
C GLY A 52 -22.97 16.09 -11.94
N ARG A 53 -23.82 15.94 -10.92
CA ARG A 53 -23.44 15.34 -9.63
C ARG A 53 -23.09 13.86 -9.75
N THR A 54 -23.97 13.07 -10.36
CA THR A 54 -23.75 11.62 -10.57
C THR A 54 -22.49 11.35 -11.38
N ARG A 55 -22.25 12.15 -12.43
CA ARG A 55 -21.03 12.06 -13.23
C ARG A 55 -19.78 12.35 -12.41
N THR A 56 -19.83 13.35 -11.54
CA THR A 56 -18.71 13.71 -10.66
C THR A 56 -18.37 12.57 -9.70
N GLU A 57 -19.38 11.96 -9.07
CA GLU A 57 -19.21 10.83 -8.15
C GLU A 57 -18.63 9.59 -8.87
N LEU A 58 -19.12 9.25 -10.07
CA LEU A 58 -18.58 8.15 -10.88
C LEU A 58 -17.12 8.39 -11.32
N LEU A 59 -16.78 9.62 -11.72
CA LEU A 59 -15.40 9.98 -12.07
C LEU A 59 -14.47 9.92 -10.85
N ALA A 60 -14.96 10.31 -9.66
CA ALA A 60 -14.20 10.18 -8.42
C ALA A 60 -13.91 8.71 -8.11
N LEU A 61 -14.93 7.87 -8.27
CA LEU A 61 -14.84 6.44 -8.05
C LEU A 61 -13.89 5.75 -9.03
N GLU A 62 -13.96 6.09 -10.32
CA GLU A 62 -13.02 5.61 -11.34
C GLU A 62 -11.57 6.00 -11.00
N ALA A 63 -11.36 7.23 -10.55
CA ALA A 63 -10.05 7.73 -10.17
C ALA A 63 -9.51 7.02 -8.91
N ARG A 64 -10.37 6.75 -7.91
CA ARG A 64 -10.03 5.97 -6.71
C ARG A 64 -9.63 4.54 -7.07
N VAL A 65 -10.39 3.88 -7.93
CA VAL A 65 -10.07 2.52 -8.41
C VAL A 65 -8.76 2.51 -9.21
N GLY A 66 -8.54 3.52 -10.06
CA GLY A 66 -7.28 3.69 -10.77
C GLY A 66 -6.08 3.86 -9.83
N ALA A 67 -6.24 4.65 -8.75
CA ALA A 67 -5.23 4.80 -7.71
C ALA A 67 -4.96 3.44 -7.04
N LEU A 68 -6.00 2.71 -6.63
CA LEU A 68 -5.83 1.40 -6.02
C LEU A 68 -5.13 0.40 -6.95
N ARG A 69 -5.45 0.40 -8.25
CA ARG A 69 -4.72 -0.40 -9.24
C ARG A 69 -3.24 -0.04 -9.27
N ALA A 70 -2.90 1.24 -9.30
CA ALA A 70 -1.50 1.67 -9.26
C ALA A 70 -0.80 1.22 -7.96
N ARG A 71 -1.50 1.25 -6.82
CA ARG A 71 -0.99 0.72 -5.56
C ARG A 71 -0.72 -0.78 -5.64
N ALA A 72 -1.66 -1.55 -6.16
CA ALA A 72 -1.50 -3.00 -6.33
C ALA A 72 -0.34 -3.34 -7.26
N LEU A 73 -0.22 -2.64 -8.39
CA LEU A 73 0.91 -2.79 -9.32
C LEU A 73 2.23 -2.43 -8.66
N THR A 74 2.24 -1.41 -7.79
CA THR A 74 3.42 -1.04 -6.98
C THR A 74 3.77 -2.17 -6.02
N ASP A 75 2.81 -2.70 -5.26
CA ASP A 75 3.04 -3.79 -4.30
C ASP A 75 3.49 -5.09 -5.02
N ALA A 76 3.06 -5.32 -6.27
CA ALA A 76 3.52 -6.40 -7.13
C ALA A 76 4.88 -6.15 -7.81
N GLY A 77 5.50 -4.98 -7.61
CA GLY A 77 6.77 -4.61 -8.25
C GLY A 77 6.66 -4.26 -9.75
N GLN A 78 5.45 -4.16 -10.31
CA GLN A 78 5.19 -3.75 -11.68
C GLN A 78 5.25 -2.23 -11.83
N VAL A 79 6.42 -1.65 -11.52
CA VAL A 79 6.64 -0.21 -11.39
C VAL A 79 6.28 0.59 -12.65
N GLY A 80 6.59 0.07 -13.84
CA GLY A 80 6.26 0.73 -15.11
C GLY A 80 4.75 0.92 -15.26
N SER A 81 4.00 -0.18 -15.15
CA SER A 81 2.54 -0.17 -15.17
C SER A 81 1.94 0.70 -14.07
N ALA A 82 2.52 0.69 -12.87
CA ALA A 82 2.08 1.53 -11.76
C ALA A 82 2.25 3.02 -12.06
N ARG A 83 3.38 3.40 -12.67
CA ARG A 83 3.67 4.79 -13.08
C ARG A 83 2.68 5.28 -14.14
N ASP A 84 2.37 4.45 -15.13
CA ASP A 84 1.42 4.80 -16.19
C ASP A 84 0.01 4.97 -15.61
N ALA A 85 -0.41 4.02 -14.76
CA ALA A 85 -1.70 4.06 -14.08
C ALA A 85 -1.86 5.34 -13.23
N ILE A 86 -0.84 5.68 -12.42
CA ILE A 86 -0.94 6.83 -11.50
C ILE A 86 -0.89 8.18 -12.22
N THR A 87 -0.17 8.28 -13.34
CA THR A 87 -0.08 9.51 -14.15
C THR A 87 -1.47 9.90 -14.69
N GLY A 88 -2.21 8.92 -15.20
CA GLY A 88 -3.58 9.15 -15.68
C GLY A 88 -4.53 9.59 -14.57
N VAL A 89 -4.42 8.97 -13.38
CA VAL A 89 -5.25 9.33 -12.21
C VAL A 89 -4.98 10.76 -11.76
N LEU A 90 -3.71 11.15 -11.61
CA LEU A 90 -3.34 12.51 -11.19
C LEU A 90 -3.92 13.57 -12.14
N ALA A 91 -3.75 13.36 -13.46
CA ALA A 91 -4.24 14.31 -14.46
C ALA A 91 -5.78 14.43 -14.48
N ARG A 92 -6.51 13.34 -14.21
CA ARG A 92 -7.98 13.35 -14.14
C ARG A 92 -8.47 13.97 -12.82
N SER A 93 -7.92 13.54 -11.68
CA SER A 93 -8.31 14.05 -10.36
C SER A 93 -8.01 15.55 -10.20
N ALA A 94 -6.89 16.03 -10.74
CA ALA A 94 -6.57 17.47 -10.73
C ALA A 94 -7.58 18.29 -11.53
N ARG A 95 -7.96 17.83 -12.73
CA ARG A 95 -8.97 18.51 -13.58
C ARG A 95 -10.37 18.47 -12.96
N ALA A 96 -10.72 17.37 -12.30
CA ALA A 96 -12.03 17.19 -11.67
C ALA A 96 -12.13 17.84 -10.27
N GLY A 97 -11.02 18.30 -9.69
CA GLY A 97 -11.00 18.91 -8.35
C GLY A 97 -11.19 17.90 -7.20
N HIS A 98 -10.97 16.61 -7.44
CA HIS A 98 -11.14 15.55 -6.43
C HIS A 98 -9.94 15.50 -5.48
N ARG A 99 -9.94 16.37 -4.46
CA ARG A 99 -8.80 16.57 -3.56
C ARG A 99 -8.40 15.31 -2.79
N ASP A 100 -9.36 14.54 -2.30
CA ASP A 100 -9.12 13.28 -1.58
C ASP A 100 -8.40 12.25 -2.47
N VAL A 101 -8.87 12.08 -3.71
CA VAL A 101 -8.26 11.16 -4.67
C VAL A 101 -6.90 11.68 -5.13
N LEU A 102 -6.77 12.99 -5.29
CA LEU A 102 -5.52 13.63 -5.67
C LEU A 102 -4.44 13.46 -4.59
N ALA A 103 -4.79 13.65 -3.31
CA ALA A 103 -3.88 13.39 -2.20
C ALA A 103 -3.45 11.92 -2.15
N TYR A 104 -4.40 11.00 -2.30
CA TYR A 104 -4.10 9.57 -2.36
C TYR A 104 -3.19 9.23 -3.54
N ALA A 105 -3.46 9.78 -4.71
CA ALA A 105 -2.68 9.51 -5.91
C ALA A 105 -1.23 10.02 -5.79
N TYR A 106 -1.03 11.18 -5.16
CA TYR A 106 0.31 11.66 -4.83
C TYR A 106 1.05 10.76 -3.83
N ALA A 107 0.35 10.23 -2.81
CA ALA A 107 0.95 9.28 -1.88
C ALA A 107 1.38 7.97 -2.57
N ILE A 108 0.61 7.47 -3.53
CA ILE A 108 0.98 6.29 -4.33
C ILE A 108 2.12 6.59 -5.27
N ARG A 109 2.12 7.75 -5.93
CA ARG A 109 3.24 8.17 -6.78
C ARG A 109 4.54 8.21 -5.99
N SER A 110 4.51 8.72 -4.76
CA SER A 110 5.66 8.68 -3.84
C SER A 110 6.17 7.24 -3.62
N ALA A 111 5.27 6.27 -3.41
CA ALA A 111 5.65 4.86 -3.29
C ALA A 111 6.29 4.30 -4.58
N VAL A 112 5.74 4.63 -5.76
CA VAL A 112 6.32 4.26 -7.06
C VAL A 112 7.73 4.84 -7.22
N GLU A 113 7.92 6.10 -6.86
CA GLU A 113 9.21 6.79 -6.93
C GLU A 113 10.24 6.16 -5.98
N LEU A 114 9.84 5.79 -4.75
CA LEU A 114 10.70 5.06 -3.81
C LEU A 114 11.16 3.71 -4.35
N GLN A 115 10.29 2.94 -5.00
CA GLN A 115 10.69 1.66 -5.62
C GLN A 115 11.70 1.82 -6.76
N THR A 116 11.85 3.03 -7.29
CA THR A 116 12.87 3.36 -8.29
C THR A 116 14.09 4.08 -7.73
N GLY A 117 14.20 4.20 -6.41
CA GLY A 117 15.28 4.94 -5.76
C GLY A 117 15.22 6.45 -5.96
N GLN A 118 14.11 6.99 -6.46
CA GLN A 118 13.92 8.42 -6.71
C GLN A 118 13.48 9.14 -5.43
N THR A 119 14.26 9.04 -4.36
CA THR A 119 13.85 9.45 -3.01
C THR A 119 13.52 10.93 -2.89
N ALA A 120 14.21 11.80 -3.64
CA ALA A 120 13.89 13.23 -3.68
C ALA A 120 12.53 13.52 -4.35
N ALA A 121 12.23 12.84 -5.46
CA ALA A 121 10.94 12.95 -6.14
C ALA A 121 9.81 12.39 -5.25
N ALA A 122 10.07 11.26 -4.58
CA ALA A 122 9.13 10.65 -3.65
C ALA A 122 8.74 11.59 -2.51
N LEU A 123 9.71 12.32 -1.96
CA LEU A 123 9.44 13.31 -0.92
C LEU A 123 8.60 14.48 -1.45
N GLU A 124 8.87 14.94 -2.67
CA GLU A 124 8.09 16.00 -3.31
C GLU A 124 6.63 15.57 -3.58
N SER A 125 6.43 14.35 -4.09
CA SER A 125 5.10 13.76 -4.25
C SER A 125 4.38 13.63 -2.90
N ALA A 126 5.07 13.20 -1.85
CA ALA A 126 4.48 13.11 -0.51
C ALA A 126 4.10 14.49 0.06
N ARG A 127 4.93 15.52 -0.14
CA ARG A 127 4.61 16.90 0.24
C ARG A 127 3.36 17.40 -0.46
N LYS A 128 3.21 17.09 -1.76
CA LYS A 128 1.98 17.41 -2.51
C LYS A 128 0.76 16.69 -1.92
N ALA A 129 0.88 15.43 -1.52
CA ALA A 129 -0.21 14.71 -0.86
C ALA A 129 -0.66 15.43 0.43
N VAL A 130 0.29 15.79 1.30
CA VAL A 130 0.02 16.53 2.56
C VAL A 130 -0.56 17.92 2.27
N ALA A 131 -0.04 18.64 1.29
CA ALA A 131 -0.53 19.98 0.94
C ALA A 131 -1.98 19.94 0.40
N VAL A 132 -2.33 18.91 -0.37
CA VAL A 132 -3.69 18.74 -0.89
C VAL A 132 -4.67 18.38 0.21
N SER A 133 -4.28 17.49 1.13
CA SER A 133 -5.10 17.07 2.27
C SER A 133 -4.25 16.90 3.55
N PRO A 134 -4.12 17.94 4.38
CA PRO A 134 -3.27 17.90 5.57
C PRO A 134 -3.76 16.92 6.66
N ASN A 135 -5.05 16.61 6.66
CA ASN A 135 -5.67 15.70 7.62
C ASN A 135 -5.75 14.25 7.11
N ASP A 136 -5.17 13.97 5.95
CA ASP A 136 -5.12 12.62 5.42
C ASP A 136 -3.85 11.89 5.90
N PRO A 137 -3.97 10.81 6.68
CA PRO A 137 -2.81 10.10 7.21
C PRO A 137 -1.90 9.55 6.10
N ARG A 138 -2.42 9.28 4.90
CA ARG A 138 -1.65 8.67 3.81
C ARG A 138 -0.55 9.58 3.28
N GLY A 139 -0.79 10.90 3.25
CA GLY A 139 0.23 11.87 2.86
C GLY A 139 1.40 11.87 3.86
N HIS A 140 1.09 11.85 5.15
CA HIS A 140 2.09 11.76 6.22
C HIS A 140 2.85 10.44 6.21
N LEU A 141 2.17 9.31 5.97
CA LEU A 141 2.82 8.00 5.81
C LEU A 141 3.77 7.96 4.61
N ALA A 142 3.37 8.55 3.48
CA ALA A 142 4.24 8.65 2.30
C ALA A 142 5.48 9.50 2.60
N ALA A 143 5.30 10.63 3.28
CA ALA A 143 6.41 11.50 3.67
C ALA A 143 7.34 10.80 4.66
N ALA A 144 6.80 10.08 5.65
CA ALA A 144 7.58 9.32 6.62
C ALA A 144 8.47 8.27 5.94
N ARG A 145 7.93 7.51 4.97
CA ARG A 145 8.70 6.54 4.18
C ARG A 145 9.81 7.21 3.37
N ALA A 146 9.53 8.37 2.77
CA ALA A 146 10.52 9.11 2.01
C ALA A 146 11.66 9.65 2.89
N HIS A 147 11.34 10.17 4.09
CA HIS A 147 12.34 10.57 5.08
C HIS A 147 13.16 9.38 5.61
N ALA A 148 12.50 8.25 5.91
CA ALA A 148 13.18 7.03 6.34
C ALA A 148 14.16 6.51 5.27
N ALA A 149 13.78 6.57 4.00
CA ALA A 149 14.66 6.23 2.88
C ALA A 149 15.84 7.19 2.68
N ARG A 150 15.80 8.39 3.30
CA ARG A 150 16.90 9.35 3.35
C ARG A 150 17.69 9.29 4.66
N SER A 151 17.39 8.32 5.54
CA SER A 151 17.96 8.24 6.88
C SER A 151 17.69 9.46 7.76
N GLU A 152 16.59 10.18 7.50
CA GLU A 152 16.14 11.34 8.26
C GLU A 152 15.17 10.87 9.38
N ALA A 153 15.74 10.26 10.42
CA ALA A 153 15.00 9.53 11.45
C ALA A 153 13.99 10.38 12.22
N ASP A 154 14.39 11.58 12.65
CA ASP A 154 13.53 12.48 13.44
C ASP A 154 12.27 12.88 12.68
N GLN A 155 12.44 13.25 11.40
CA GLN A 155 11.34 13.63 10.52
C GLN A 155 10.44 12.44 10.23
N ALA A 156 11.01 11.27 9.93
CA ALA A 156 10.25 10.06 9.68
C ALA A 156 9.39 9.66 10.89
N GLY A 157 9.98 9.63 12.09
CA GLY A 157 9.27 9.32 13.34
C GLY A 157 8.17 10.33 13.67
N SER A 158 8.44 11.63 13.49
CA SER A 158 7.43 12.68 13.70
C SER A 158 6.22 12.55 12.78
N LEU A 159 6.45 12.17 11.51
CA LEU A 159 5.38 12.00 10.53
C LEU A 159 4.55 10.74 10.79
N ILE A 160 5.16 9.64 11.24
CA ILE A 160 4.42 8.44 11.64
C ILE A 160 3.48 8.71 12.81
N ARG A 161 3.95 9.41 13.85
CA ARG A 161 3.10 9.80 14.99
C ARG A 161 1.96 10.75 14.59
N THR A 162 2.20 11.59 13.59
CA THR A 162 1.14 12.43 13.01
C THR A 162 0.11 11.58 12.27
N ALA A 163 0.55 10.63 11.45
CA ALA A 163 -0.33 9.71 10.76
C ALA A 163 -1.16 8.86 11.74
N GLU A 164 -0.55 8.38 12.84
CA GLU A 164 -1.22 7.62 13.91
C GLU A 164 -2.38 8.42 14.51
N ARG A 165 -2.10 9.65 14.96
CA ARG A 165 -3.13 10.54 15.50
C ARG A 165 -4.29 10.79 14.53
N LEU A 166 -4.00 10.90 13.23
CA LEU A 166 -5.03 11.11 12.21
C LEU A 166 -5.87 9.85 11.95
N VAL A 167 -5.25 8.66 11.98
CA VAL A 167 -5.94 7.37 11.90
C VAL A 167 -6.86 7.19 13.11
N ASP A 168 -6.38 7.54 14.30
CA ASP A 168 -7.14 7.45 15.55
C ASP A 168 -8.30 8.46 15.58
N ALA A 169 -8.04 9.71 15.18
CA ALA A 169 -9.07 10.75 15.11
C ALA A 169 -10.17 10.43 14.08
N ALA A 170 -9.85 9.65 13.04
CA ALA A 170 -10.81 9.19 12.05
C ALA A 170 -11.58 7.93 12.48
N ASP A 171 -11.30 7.38 13.66
CA ASP A 171 -11.82 6.09 14.12
C ASP A 171 -11.67 5.00 13.05
N ALA A 172 -10.49 4.97 12.42
CA ALA A 172 -10.28 4.12 11.27
C ALA A 172 -10.38 2.64 11.66
N PRO A 173 -11.13 1.82 10.91
CA PRO A 173 -11.31 0.41 11.23
C PRO A 173 -9.96 -0.32 11.22
N MET A 174 -9.87 -1.38 12.04
CA MET A 174 -8.67 -2.24 12.12
C MET A 174 -8.34 -2.82 10.75
N THR A 175 -9.28 -3.61 10.25
CA THR A 175 -9.34 -4.09 8.88
C THR A 175 -10.42 -3.28 8.20
N GLY A 176 -10.05 -2.24 7.45
CA GLY A 176 -11.02 -1.57 6.58
C GLY A 176 -11.40 -2.50 5.43
N PRO A 177 -12.63 -2.44 4.88
CA PRO A 177 -12.82 -2.92 3.52
C PRO A 177 -11.79 -2.21 2.63
N PRO A 178 -11.30 -2.83 1.54
CA PRO A 178 -10.43 -2.17 0.58
C PRO A 178 -11.22 -1.14 -0.25
N ALA A 179 -12.15 -0.40 0.37
CA ALA A 179 -12.81 0.74 -0.23
C ALA A 179 -11.70 1.66 -0.74
N PRO A 180 -11.63 1.91 -2.06
CA PRO A 180 -10.47 2.51 -2.67
C PRO A 180 -10.25 3.90 -2.09
N GLY A 181 -9.20 4.01 -1.27
CA GLY A 181 -8.83 5.26 -0.62
C GLY A 181 -9.33 5.46 0.82
N ALA A 182 -9.77 4.41 1.53
CA ALA A 182 -9.92 4.49 2.98
C ALA A 182 -8.57 4.26 3.70
N ALA A 183 -8.31 4.99 4.78
CA ALA A 183 -7.23 4.66 5.70
C ALA A 183 -7.69 3.54 6.65
N SER A 184 -6.77 2.68 7.06
CA SER A 184 -7.03 1.64 8.07
C SER A 184 -5.86 1.58 9.05
N ARG A 185 -6.14 1.14 10.28
CA ARG A 185 -5.12 0.90 11.31
C ARG A 185 -4.08 -0.11 10.81
N LEU A 186 -4.49 -1.18 10.12
CA LEU A 186 -3.55 -2.14 9.52
C LEU A 186 -2.67 -1.52 8.43
N GLY A 187 -3.23 -0.64 7.58
CA GLY A 187 -2.47 0.07 6.55
C GLY A 187 -1.42 1.01 7.14
N TRP A 188 -1.76 1.68 8.24
CA TRP A 188 -0.82 2.47 9.03
C TRP A 188 0.25 1.59 9.69
N ALA A 189 -0.14 0.49 10.35
CA ALA A 189 0.79 -0.40 11.06
C ALA A 189 1.86 -0.96 10.11
N ARG A 190 1.46 -1.39 8.90
CA ARG A 190 2.41 -1.83 7.84
C ARG A 190 3.43 -0.75 7.49
N ALA A 191 3.00 0.51 7.43
CA ALA A 191 3.89 1.63 7.15
C ALA A 191 4.79 1.95 8.35
N ALA A 192 4.23 1.95 9.56
CA ALA A 192 4.93 2.27 10.79
C ALA A 192 6.04 1.24 11.08
N VAL A 193 5.75 -0.07 10.98
CA VAL A 193 6.77 -1.13 11.17
C VAL A 193 7.93 -0.97 10.17
N ASP A 194 7.64 -0.77 8.88
CA ASP A 194 8.68 -0.56 7.86
C ASP A 194 9.50 0.71 8.14
N VAL A 195 8.86 1.81 8.54
CA VAL A 195 9.56 3.05 8.87
C VAL A 195 10.42 2.90 10.12
N TYR A 196 9.87 2.40 11.23
CA TYR A 196 10.59 2.20 12.48
C TYR A 196 11.79 1.26 12.30
N ALA A 197 11.60 0.15 11.57
CA ALA A 197 12.71 -0.75 11.24
C ALA A 197 13.80 -0.08 10.38
N ARG A 198 13.43 0.80 9.43
CA ARG A 198 14.40 1.51 8.59
C ARG A 198 15.22 2.55 9.34
N ILE A 199 14.61 3.23 10.31
CA ILE A 199 15.27 4.26 11.12
C ILE A 199 16.01 3.68 12.33
N GLY A 200 15.95 2.36 12.53
CA GLY A 200 16.64 1.66 13.61
C GLY A 200 15.88 1.62 14.95
N ASP A 201 14.61 2.00 14.97
CA ASP A 201 13.76 1.96 16.16
C ASP A 201 13.05 0.59 16.26
N GLY A 202 13.84 -0.43 16.62
CA GLY A 202 13.36 -1.81 16.69
C GLY A 202 12.24 -2.01 17.71
N ASP A 203 12.33 -1.33 18.85
CA ASP A 203 11.35 -1.44 19.94
C ASP A 203 9.98 -0.92 19.50
N GLN A 204 9.92 0.24 18.83
CA GLN A 204 8.65 0.73 18.29
C GLN A 204 8.12 -0.16 17.16
N ALA A 205 8.99 -0.66 16.28
CA ALA A 205 8.58 -1.58 15.22
C ALA A 205 7.94 -2.85 15.80
N ARG A 206 8.56 -3.44 16.83
CA ARG A 206 8.05 -4.62 17.54
C ARG A 206 6.72 -4.33 18.24
N ARG A 207 6.64 -3.23 18.99
CA ARG A 207 5.42 -2.81 19.69
C ARG A 207 4.24 -2.70 18.72
N VAL A 208 4.41 -1.99 17.61
CA VAL A 208 3.35 -1.81 16.61
C VAL A 208 2.95 -3.15 15.98
N LEU A 209 3.92 -4.04 15.70
CA LEU A 209 3.65 -5.38 15.19
C LEU A 209 2.78 -6.17 16.17
N ASP A 210 3.22 -6.30 17.42
CA ASP A 210 2.57 -7.12 18.44
C ASP A 210 1.14 -6.61 18.73
N GLU A 211 0.99 -5.29 18.93
CA GLU A 211 -0.31 -4.65 19.15
C GLU A 211 -1.27 -4.89 17.96
N THR A 212 -0.76 -4.81 16.73
CA THR A 212 -1.59 -5.00 15.52
C THR A 212 -2.01 -6.46 15.34
N VAL A 213 -1.10 -7.42 15.55
CA VAL A 213 -1.41 -8.86 15.44
C VAL A 213 -2.46 -9.26 16.47
N ILE A 214 -2.40 -8.71 17.68
CA ILE A 214 -3.42 -8.97 18.71
C ILE A 214 -4.79 -8.39 18.31
N ALA A 215 -4.79 -7.18 17.73
CA ALA A 215 -5.99 -6.42 17.42
C ALA A 215 -6.76 -6.90 16.17
N VAL A 216 -6.11 -7.60 15.23
CA VAL A 216 -6.80 -8.16 14.06
C VAL A 216 -7.63 -9.40 14.42
N PRO A 217 -8.71 -9.70 13.65
CA PRO A 217 -9.47 -10.93 13.80
C PRO A 217 -8.59 -12.19 13.79
N ALA A 218 -8.96 -13.20 14.57
CA ALA A 218 -8.14 -14.40 14.79
C ALA A 218 -7.68 -15.08 13.49
N GLN A 219 -8.57 -15.15 12.50
CA GLN A 219 -8.29 -15.75 11.20
C GLN A 219 -7.27 -14.98 10.34
N LEU A 220 -6.93 -13.72 10.68
CA LEU A 220 -5.96 -12.89 9.97
C LEU A 220 -4.64 -12.72 10.72
N ARG A 221 -4.51 -13.30 11.93
CA ARG A 221 -3.35 -13.06 12.80
C ARG A 221 -2.06 -13.57 12.18
N GLU A 222 -2.08 -14.79 11.64
CA GLU A 222 -0.91 -15.42 11.03
C GLU A 222 -0.44 -14.63 9.80
N ASP A 223 -1.34 -14.35 8.85
CA ASP A 223 -1.05 -13.53 7.67
C ASP A 223 -0.54 -12.13 8.03
N THR A 224 -1.11 -11.53 9.07
CA THR A 224 -0.70 -10.20 9.55
C THR A 224 0.68 -10.25 10.20
N ALA A 225 0.94 -11.25 11.04
CA ALA A 225 2.24 -11.46 11.67
C ALA A 225 3.33 -11.72 10.62
N GLN A 226 3.03 -12.52 9.60
CA GLN A 226 3.96 -12.77 8.50
C GLN A 226 4.24 -11.50 7.68
N ALA A 227 3.20 -10.74 7.30
CA ALA A 227 3.35 -9.54 6.49
C ALA A 227 4.08 -8.40 7.22
N LEU A 228 3.76 -8.17 8.50
CA LEU A 228 4.44 -7.18 9.34
C LEU A 228 5.83 -7.65 9.73
N GLY A 229 5.97 -8.93 10.08
CA GLY A 229 7.23 -9.58 10.38
C GLY A 229 8.24 -9.46 9.24
N ALA A 230 7.82 -9.59 7.98
CA ALA A 230 8.70 -9.39 6.84
C ALA A 230 9.26 -7.95 6.77
N SER A 231 8.51 -6.97 7.25
CA SER A 231 8.96 -5.57 7.33
C SER A 231 9.87 -5.35 8.55
N TYR A 232 9.64 -6.08 9.64
CA TYR A 232 10.45 -6.07 10.86
C TYR A 232 11.73 -6.92 10.75
N ALA A 233 11.80 -7.85 9.79
CA ALA A 233 12.87 -8.85 9.70
C ALA A 233 14.27 -8.24 9.66
N ARG A 234 14.44 -7.04 9.09
CA ARG A 234 15.72 -6.32 9.14
C ARG A 234 16.25 -6.12 10.56
N THR A 235 15.38 -5.82 11.52
CA THR A 235 15.75 -5.70 12.94
C THR A 235 16.15 -7.07 13.50
N LEU A 236 15.38 -8.11 13.17
CA LEU A 236 15.64 -9.49 13.57
C LEU A 236 17.00 -10.01 13.08
N ALA A 237 17.52 -9.48 11.95
CA ALA A 237 18.82 -9.89 11.41
C ALA A 237 19.97 -9.88 12.42
N THR A 238 19.91 -9.02 13.44
CA THR A 238 20.95 -8.92 14.48
C THR A 238 20.52 -9.50 15.83
N THR A 239 19.23 -9.54 16.13
CA THR A 239 18.70 -9.95 17.44
C THR A 239 18.21 -11.40 17.48
N ASP A 240 17.60 -11.86 16.38
CA ASP A 240 17.11 -13.23 16.20
C ASP A 240 17.14 -13.59 14.69
N PRO A 241 18.33 -13.96 14.16
CA PRO A 241 18.50 -14.23 12.74
C PRO A 241 17.69 -15.45 12.26
N ASP A 242 17.34 -16.39 13.15
CA ASP A 242 16.54 -17.57 12.79
C ASP A 242 15.10 -17.16 12.49
N GLU A 243 14.47 -16.40 13.38
CA GLU A 243 13.11 -15.90 13.18
C GLU A 243 13.01 -15.02 11.93
N GLY A 244 13.95 -14.08 11.76
CA GLY A 244 13.97 -13.19 10.61
C GLY A 244 14.16 -13.93 9.28
N ALA A 245 15.05 -14.93 9.24
CA ALA A 245 15.26 -15.75 8.06
C ALA A 245 14.04 -16.63 7.74
N HIS A 246 13.38 -17.19 8.76
CA HIS A 246 12.17 -18.00 8.59
C HIS A 246 11.01 -17.19 7.99
N ILE A 247 10.74 -16.00 8.53
CA ILE A 247 9.68 -15.10 8.04
C ILE A 247 9.94 -14.70 6.58
N LEU A 248 11.17 -14.31 6.27
CA LEU A 248 11.54 -13.88 4.92
C LEU A 248 11.57 -15.03 3.92
N HIS A 249 11.96 -16.24 4.35
CA HIS A 249 11.87 -17.43 3.53
C HIS A 249 10.42 -17.71 3.13
N GLY A 250 9.51 -17.78 4.11
CA GLY A 250 8.08 -17.99 3.84
C GLY A 250 7.48 -16.90 2.93
N THR A 251 7.85 -15.65 3.17
CA THR A 251 7.42 -14.50 2.35
C THR A 251 7.94 -14.60 0.91
N LEU A 252 9.20 -14.98 0.71
CA LEU A 252 9.80 -15.10 -0.61
C LEU A 252 9.20 -16.28 -1.38
N VAL A 253 9.01 -17.44 -0.75
CA VAL A 253 8.34 -18.61 -1.35
C VAL A 253 6.92 -18.27 -1.78
N ALA A 254 6.14 -17.63 -0.91
CA ALA A 254 4.78 -17.20 -1.27
C ALA A 254 4.79 -16.22 -2.44
N SER A 255 5.75 -15.28 -2.48
CA SER A 255 5.89 -14.34 -3.60
C SER A 255 6.30 -15.02 -4.91
N MET A 256 7.12 -16.07 -4.86
CA MET A 256 7.49 -16.87 -6.04
C MET A 256 6.32 -17.70 -6.56
N ALA A 257 5.49 -18.24 -5.67
CA ALA A 257 4.30 -19.00 -6.05
C ALA A 257 3.28 -18.14 -6.83
N MET A 258 3.31 -16.82 -6.63
CA MET A 258 2.51 -15.84 -7.38
C MET A 258 3.16 -15.37 -8.70
N GLY A 259 4.35 -15.87 -9.05
CA GLY A 259 5.11 -15.48 -10.24
C GLY A 259 6.44 -14.80 -9.89
N THR A 260 6.76 -13.69 -10.54
CA THR A 260 8.00 -12.94 -10.25
C THR A 260 7.91 -12.29 -8.87
N PRO A 261 8.87 -12.55 -7.95
CA PRO A 261 8.83 -11.94 -6.63
C PRO A 261 8.83 -10.42 -6.67
N ALA A 262 8.01 -9.80 -5.81
CA ALA A 262 7.95 -8.35 -5.74
C ALA A 262 9.33 -7.79 -5.34
N ARG A 263 9.79 -6.75 -6.04
CA ARG A 263 11.09 -6.09 -5.77
C ARG A 263 11.26 -5.71 -4.30
N SER A 264 10.20 -5.25 -3.63
CA SER A 264 10.26 -4.90 -2.20
C SER A 264 10.50 -6.11 -1.29
N VAL A 265 10.03 -7.31 -1.66
CA VAL A 265 10.33 -8.55 -0.92
C VAL A 265 11.81 -8.89 -1.11
N VAL A 266 12.28 -8.83 -2.34
CA VAL A 266 13.69 -9.06 -2.69
C VAL A 266 14.62 -8.08 -1.96
N GLU A 267 14.29 -6.79 -1.94
CA GLU A 267 15.06 -5.76 -1.23
C GLU A 267 15.09 -5.99 0.28
N ARG A 268 13.99 -6.48 0.89
CA ARG A 268 13.97 -6.86 2.32
C ARG A 268 14.86 -8.06 2.60
N VAL A 269 14.82 -9.08 1.73
CA VAL A 269 15.72 -10.24 1.81
C VAL A 269 17.17 -9.79 1.69
N ASP A 270 17.50 -8.96 0.69
CA ASP A 270 18.86 -8.46 0.49
C ASP A 270 19.34 -7.61 1.68
N ALA A 271 18.48 -6.73 2.21
CA ALA A 271 18.78 -5.94 3.40
C ALA A 271 19.00 -6.81 4.66
N PHE A 272 18.18 -7.84 4.84
CA PHE A 272 18.35 -8.82 5.92
C PHE A 272 19.67 -9.58 5.79
N LEU A 273 19.95 -10.13 4.60
CA LEU A 273 21.16 -10.90 4.33
C LEU A 273 22.44 -10.09 4.47
N LEU A 274 22.36 -8.76 4.26
CA LEU A 274 23.46 -7.82 4.49
C LEU A 274 23.69 -7.55 5.98
N ALA A 275 22.62 -7.49 6.78
CA ALA A 275 22.68 -7.21 8.21
C ALA A 275 22.96 -8.46 9.07
N ALA A 276 22.56 -9.64 8.60
CA ALA A 276 22.65 -10.87 9.37
C ALA A 276 24.08 -11.45 9.41
N PRO A 277 24.48 -12.15 10.49
CA PRO A 277 25.77 -12.83 10.57
C PRO A 277 25.98 -13.79 9.39
N ARG A 278 27.14 -13.70 8.73
CA ARG A 278 27.38 -14.45 7.49
C ARG A 278 27.35 -15.96 7.65
N ASP A 279 27.72 -16.45 8.82
CA ASP A 279 27.90 -17.88 9.08
C ASP A 279 26.69 -18.51 9.81
N HIS A 280 25.57 -17.78 9.91
CA HIS A 280 24.36 -18.27 10.58
C HIS A 280 23.62 -19.30 9.72
N ILE A 281 23.19 -20.42 10.32
CA ILE A 281 22.63 -21.56 9.57
C ILE A 281 21.35 -21.20 8.80
N ALA A 282 20.40 -20.50 9.43
CA ALA A 282 19.16 -20.08 8.77
C ALA A 282 19.38 -19.06 7.63
N VAL A 283 20.46 -18.28 7.68
CA VAL A 283 20.83 -17.32 6.62
C VAL A 283 21.27 -18.05 5.35
N TYR A 284 21.89 -19.23 5.45
CA TYR A 284 22.28 -20.01 4.27
C TYR A 284 21.07 -20.47 3.45
N GLY A 285 20.00 -20.96 4.11
CA GLY A 285 18.78 -21.37 3.44
C GLY A 285 18.16 -20.22 2.64
N LEU A 286 18.03 -19.04 3.28
CA LEU A 286 17.52 -17.84 2.62
C LEU A 286 18.42 -17.35 1.47
N ARG A 287 19.76 -17.42 1.60
CA ARG A 287 20.69 -17.12 0.50
C ARG A 287 20.56 -18.08 -0.67
N SER A 288 20.31 -19.36 -0.42
CA SER A 288 20.10 -20.34 -1.48
C SER A 288 18.85 -19.97 -2.28
N LEU A 289 17.73 -19.78 -1.58
CA LEU A 289 16.46 -19.39 -2.19
C LEU A 289 16.58 -18.05 -2.96
N ARG A 290 17.29 -17.07 -2.39
CA ARG A 290 17.52 -15.77 -3.05
C ARG A 290 18.31 -15.88 -4.36
N ARG A 291 19.26 -16.83 -4.46
CA ARG A 291 20.01 -17.08 -5.70
C ARG A 291 19.12 -17.68 -6.79
N GLU A 292 18.23 -18.60 -6.44
CA GLU A 292 17.26 -19.18 -7.37
C GLU A 292 16.37 -18.12 -8.02
N VAL A 293 15.93 -17.13 -7.24
CA VAL A 293 15.15 -15.98 -7.74
C VAL A 293 15.91 -15.12 -8.75
N THR A 294 17.24 -15.08 -8.69
CA THR A 294 18.07 -14.27 -9.63
C THR A 294 18.39 -15.03 -10.92
N ALA A 295 18.23 -16.35 -10.92
CA ALA A 295 18.56 -17.22 -12.05
C ALA A 295 17.40 -17.37 -13.06
N VAL A 296 16.21 -16.87 -12.71
CA VAL A 296 14.98 -16.85 -13.51
C VAL A 296 14.79 -15.48 -14.13
#